data_AF-A0AAJ7FCD7-F1
#
_entry.id   AF-A0AAJ7FCD7-F1
#
_cell.length_a   1.000
_cell.length_b   1.000
_cell.length_c   1.000
_cell.angle_alpha   90.00
_cell.angle_beta   90.00
_cell.angle_gamma   90.00
#
_symmetry.space_group_name_H-M   'P 1'
#
loop_
_entity.id
_entity.type
_entity.pdbx_description
1 polymer ?
#
loop_
_entity_poly.entity_id
_entity_poly.type
_entity_poly.pdbx_seq_one_letter_code
_entity_poly.pdbx_strand_id
1 'polypeptide(L)'
;MKDITVCEIDLNGLEANRITLWTQWFEDHFKVVLLPSNNVPLSGEVTTEQIDYFAANDKSCNTRDEYIQKTRNILSGRNSGVYQFSLQNAKFRWTEGMWDRGIVEVTPCNIEEFSKVLEKFLVQYRSMEESVNKLESENIHLKQMYMKLNDSLESISTRKEELERILLQKFLLLINSKKKRIRELEEAAKKRPREDNSIYDTSTDDGESSDVSENAINKNKSANNYIVDSTSTSKIRKLENLCTKTNENAKEKKSRSKEGTSVTNISNLDITEEESEEDLFT
;
A
#
# COMPACT_ATOMS: atom_id res chain seq x y z
N MET A 1 15.64 1.58 29.59
CA MET A 1 14.17 1.50 29.39
C MET A 1 13.74 0.10 29.81
N LYS A 2 12.76 -0.07 30.71
CA LYS A 2 12.35 -1.39 31.19
C LYS A 2 11.39 -1.99 30.17
N ASP A 3 11.87 -2.96 29.40
CA ASP A 3 11.04 -3.71 28.44
C ASP A 3 10.32 -4.83 29.20
N ILE A 4 9.04 -5.03 28.91
CA ILE A 4 8.21 -6.04 29.56
C ILE A 4 7.54 -6.86 28.47
N THR A 5 7.71 -8.17 28.55
CA THR A 5 7.07 -9.12 27.65
C THR A 5 6.13 -10.02 28.42
N VAL A 6 4.92 -10.19 27.92
CA VAL A 6 3.89 -11.06 28.51
C VAL A 6 3.43 -12.04 27.46
N CYS A 7 3.39 -13.32 27.78
CA CYS A 7 2.84 -14.36 26.92
C CYS A 7 2.20 -15.48 27.74
N GLU A 8 1.43 -16.32 27.08
CA GLU A 8 0.90 -17.54 27.67
C GLU A 8 1.75 -18.74 27.23
N ILE A 9 2.04 -19.62 28.18
CA ILE A 9 2.87 -20.82 27.96
C ILE A 9 2.20 -22.04 28.58
N ASP A 10 2.42 -23.20 27.96
CA ASP A 10 1.99 -24.49 28.50
C ASP A 10 3.13 -25.15 29.28
N LEU A 11 2.92 -25.38 30.58
CA LEU A 11 3.92 -26.04 31.41
C LEU A 11 3.91 -27.55 31.21
N ASN A 12 5.11 -28.13 31.12
CA ASN A 12 5.35 -29.56 30.99
C ASN A 12 4.64 -30.19 29.77
N GLY A 13 4.33 -29.38 28.75
CA GLY A 13 3.63 -29.83 27.53
C GLY A 13 2.16 -30.23 27.75
N LEU A 14 1.54 -29.80 28.86
CA LEU A 14 0.14 -30.05 29.16
C LEU A 14 -0.66 -28.77 29.00
N GLU A 15 -1.58 -28.72 28.02
CA GLU A 15 -2.49 -27.56 27.82
C GLU A 15 -3.33 -27.25 29.08
N ALA A 16 -3.59 -28.26 29.91
CA ALA A 16 -4.28 -28.09 31.19
C ALA A 16 -3.49 -27.23 32.21
N ASN A 17 -2.19 -27.00 31.98
CA ASN A 17 -1.30 -26.20 32.81
C ASN A 17 -0.81 -24.95 32.07
N ARG A 18 -1.72 -24.28 31.33
CA ARG A 18 -1.45 -22.97 30.73
C ARG A 18 -1.30 -21.92 31.82
N ILE A 19 -0.23 -21.13 31.74
CA ILE A 19 0.06 -20.04 32.67
C ILE A 19 0.44 -18.78 31.91
N THR A 20 0.31 -17.63 32.57
CA THR A 20 0.88 -16.39 32.03
C THR A 20 2.32 -16.25 32.50
N LEU A 21 3.25 -16.08 31.55
CA LEU A 21 4.64 -15.73 31.78
C LEU A 21 4.80 -14.23 31.56
N TRP A 22 5.31 -13.55 32.58
CA TRP A 22 5.70 -12.15 32.54
C TRP A 22 7.21 -12.07 32.69
N THR A 23 7.88 -11.35 31.79
CA THR A 23 9.33 -11.14 31.84
C THR A 23 9.64 -9.66 31.80
N GLN A 24 10.44 -9.22 32.77
CA GLN A 24 10.94 -7.85 32.85
C GLN A 24 12.43 -7.83 32.54
N TRP A 25 12.78 -7.07 31.51
CA TRP A 25 14.14 -6.95 31.00
C TRP A 25 14.84 -5.73 31.57
N PHE A 26 16.06 -5.94 32.04
CA PHE A 26 17.02 -4.90 32.43
C PHE A 26 18.24 -4.98 31.50
N GLU A 27 19.21 -4.10 31.69
CA GLU A 27 20.41 -4.04 30.84
C GLU A 27 21.26 -5.31 30.98
N ASP A 28 21.43 -5.80 32.21
CA ASP A 28 22.36 -6.90 32.52
C ASP A 28 21.70 -8.18 33.06
N HIS A 29 20.39 -8.15 33.32
CA HIS A 29 19.63 -9.24 33.92
C HIS A 29 18.17 -9.17 33.49
N PHE A 30 17.40 -10.21 33.80
CA PHE A 30 15.94 -10.18 33.63
C PHE A 30 15.23 -10.95 34.73
N LYS A 31 14.02 -10.49 35.08
CA LYS A 31 13.15 -11.15 36.06
C LYS A 31 12.01 -11.84 35.33
N VAL A 32 11.75 -13.10 35.66
CA VAL A 32 10.56 -13.83 35.23
C VAL A 32 9.56 -13.91 36.38
N VAL A 33 8.28 -13.79 36.04
CA VAL A 33 7.16 -13.99 36.96
C VAL A 33 6.18 -14.93 36.27
N LEU A 34 5.90 -16.05 36.93
CA LEU A 34 4.93 -17.06 36.52
C LEU A 34 3.62 -16.79 37.24
N LEU A 35 2.54 -16.66 36.49
CA LEU A 35 1.20 -16.40 36.99
C LEU A 35 0.30 -17.60 36.66
N PRO A 36 0.33 -18.66 37.50
CA PRO A 36 -0.59 -19.78 37.38
C PRO A 36 -2.00 -19.39 37.84
N SER A 37 -3.03 -19.87 37.13
CA SER A 37 -4.42 -19.44 37.36
C SER A 37 -4.97 -19.71 38.76
N ASN A 38 -4.48 -20.77 39.44
CA ASN A 38 -5.01 -21.21 40.74
C ASN A 38 -3.92 -21.37 41.83
N ASN A 39 -2.73 -20.79 41.62
CA ASN A 39 -1.62 -20.92 42.56
C ASN A 39 -0.96 -19.56 42.83
N VAL A 40 -0.12 -19.52 43.87
CA VAL A 40 0.65 -18.32 44.19
C VAL A 40 1.59 -17.98 43.03
N PRO A 41 1.67 -16.71 42.58
CA PRO A 41 2.67 -16.27 41.62
C PRO A 41 4.08 -16.67 42.05
N LEU A 42 4.90 -17.08 41.09
CA LEU A 42 6.31 -17.40 41.33
C LEU A 42 7.18 -16.38 40.62
N SER A 43 8.31 -15.99 41.21
CA SER A 43 9.29 -15.13 40.54
C SER A 43 10.70 -15.63 40.70
N GLY A 44 11.50 -15.40 39.66
CA GLY A 44 12.91 -15.73 39.63
C GLY A 44 13.66 -14.67 38.84
N GLU A 45 14.92 -14.48 39.18
CA GLU A 45 15.80 -13.51 38.51
C GLU A 45 16.95 -14.26 37.85
N VAL A 46 17.17 -13.96 36.57
CA VAL A 46 18.29 -14.50 35.81
C VAL A 46 19.41 -13.47 35.86
N THR A 47 20.48 -13.82 36.56
CA THR A 47 21.63 -12.95 36.77
C THR A 47 22.52 -12.88 35.53
N THR A 48 23.38 -11.88 35.49
CA THR A 48 24.39 -11.71 34.43
C THR A 48 25.27 -12.95 34.27
N GLU A 49 25.68 -13.58 35.37
CA GLU A 49 26.50 -14.80 35.34
C GLU A 49 25.77 -15.98 34.68
N GLN A 50 24.47 -16.12 34.93
CA GLN A 50 23.65 -17.15 34.29
C GLN A 50 23.50 -16.88 32.80
N ILE A 51 23.28 -15.61 32.42
CA ILE A 51 23.21 -15.20 31.02
C ILE A 51 24.53 -15.53 30.31
N ASP A 52 25.67 -15.17 30.91
CA ASP A 52 26.99 -15.41 30.32
C ASP A 52 27.28 -16.90 30.20
N TYR A 53 26.89 -17.70 31.21
CA TYR A 53 27.00 -19.16 31.17
C TYR A 53 26.20 -19.76 30.00
N PHE A 54 24.92 -19.42 29.87
CA PHE A 54 24.10 -19.97 28.79
C PHE A 54 24.52 -19.43 27.41
N ALA A 55 24.95 -18.18 27.31
CA ALA A 55 25.46 -17.60 26.07
C ALA A 55 26.75 -18.29 25.60
N ALA A 56 27.69 -18.57 26.51
CA ALA A 56 28.92 -19.28 26.17
C ALA A 56 28.69 -20.75 25.76
N ASN A 57 27.63 -21.37 26.28
CA ASN A 57 27.32 -22.77 26.04
C ASN A 57 26.33 -22.98 24.88
N ASP A 58 25.64 -21.93 24.41
CA ASP A 58 24.73 -22.02 23.27
C ASP A 58 25.49 -21.89 21.95
N LYS A 59 25.78 -23.04 21.31
CA LYS A 59 26.44 -23.10 19.99
C LYS A 59 25.67 -22.40 18.86
N SER A 60 24.40 -22.04 19.07
CA SER A 60 23.60 -21.30 18.08
C SER A 60 23.74 -19.79 18.19
N CYS A 61 24.42 -19.29 19.22
CA CYS A 61 24.69 -17.87 19.45
C CYS A 61 26.21 -17.63 19.45
N ASN A 62 26.66 -16.61 18.73
CA ASN A 62 28.07 -16.21 18.73
C ASN A 62 28.35 -15.11 19.76
N THR A 63 27.32 -14.38 20.18
CA THR A 63 27.44 -13.27 21.12
C THR A 63 26.40 -13.36 22.24
N ARG A 64 26.67 -12.68 23.35
CA ARG A 64 25.72 -12.49 24.45
C ARG A 64 24.44 -11.81 23.99
N ASP A 65 24.53 -10.81 23.13
CA ASP A 65 23.37 -10.06 22.64
C ASP A 65 22.45 -10.93 21.77
N GLU A 66 23.02 -11.80 20.92
CA GLU A 66 22.25 -12.79 20.17
C GLU A 66 21.50 -13.75 21.09
N TYR A 67 22.15 -14.22 22.17
CA TYR A 67 21.50 -15.06 23.17
C TYR A 67 20.36 -14.34 23.88
N ILE A 68 20.56 -13.07 24.30
CA ILE A 68 19.52 -12.26 24.94
C ILE A 68 18.34 -12.05 23.99
N GLN A 69 18.60 -11.71 22.72
CA GLN A 69 17.54 -11.49 21.73
C GLN A 69 16.76 -12.78 21.43
N LYS A 70 17.46 -13.92 21.32
CA LYS A 70 16.82 -15.23 21.15
C LYS A 70 15.96 -15.57 22.37
N THR A 71 16.48 -15.39 23.57
CA THR A 71 15.76 -15.60 24.83
C THR A 71 14.54 -14.68 24.92
N ARG A 72 14.66 -13.41 24.51
CA ARG A 72 13.52 -12.48 24.45
C ARG A 72 12.43 -12.98 23.53
N ASN A 73 12.76 -13.48 22.34
CA ASN A 73 11.77 -14.05 21.42
C ASN A 73 11.10 -15.31 21.98
N ILE A 74 11.83 -16.15 22.72
CA ILE A 74 11.29 -17.34 23.39
C ILE A 74 10.29 -16.92 24.48
N LEU A 75 10.72 -16.07 25.41
CA LEU A 75 9.92 -15.63 26.56
C LEU A 75 8.85 -14.60 26.20
N SER A 76 8.80 -14.11 24.96
CA SER A 76 7.71 -13.29 24.44
C SER A 76 6.66 -14.10 23.66
N GLY A 77 6.80 -15.43 23.58
CA GLY A 77 5.85 -16.31 22.88
C GLY A 77 5.87 -16.22 21.35
N ARG A 78 6.85 -15.54 20.73
CA ARG A 78 6.93 -15.41 19.26
C ARG A 78 7.22 -16.74 18.54
N ASN A 79 7.74 -17.74 19.27
CA ASN A 79 8.12 -19.06 18.75
C ASN A 79 7.49 -20.22 19.56
N SER A 80 6.22 -20.09 19.93
CA SER A 80 5.51 -20.97 20.88
C SER A 80 5.47 -22.46 20.54
N GLY A 81 5.80 -22.87 19.30
CA GLY A 81 5.79 -24.28 18.88
C GLY A 81 7.14 -25.01 18.92
N VAL A 82 8.25 -24.30 19.12
CA VAL A 82 9.61 -24.89 19.06
C VAL A 82 10.16 -25.19 20.46
N TYR A 83 9.73 -24.41 21.45
CA TYR A 83 10.30 -24.44 22.80
C TYR A 83 9.34 -25.09 23.79
N GLN A 84 9.90 -25.87 24.71
CA GLN A 84 9.15 -26.49 25.79
C GLN A 84 9.46 -25.80 27.11
N PHE A 85 8.41 -25.51 27.88
CA PHE A 85 8.53 -24.90 29.20
C PHE A 85 8.25 -25.96 30.26
N SER A 86 9.07 -25.98 31.30
CA SER A 86 8.90 -26.91 32.42
C SER A 86 9.12 -26.21 33.74
N LEU A 87 8.39 -26.68 34.76
CA LEU A 87 8.51 -26.21 36.13
C LEU A 87 8.57 -27.43 37.05
N GLN A 88 9.74 -27.67 37.64
CA GLN A 88 9.98 -28.80 38.55
C GLN A 88 10.94 -28.35 39.66
N ASN A 89 10.64 -28.72 40.91
CA ASN A 89 11.49 -28.43 42.08
C ASN A 89 11.90 -26.95 42.16
N ALA A 90 10.94 -26.03 42.01
CA ALA A 90 11.18 -24.58 42.00
C ALA A 90 12.14 -24.09 40.90
N LYS A 91 12.41 -24.89 39.85
CA LYS A 91 13.21 -24.48 38.70
C LYS A 91 12.33 -24.37 37.48
N PHE A 92 12.23 -23.16 36.95
CA PHE A 92 11.62 -22.88 35.67
C PHE A 92 12.67 -23.00 34.57
N ARG A 93 12.35 -23.73 33.51
CA ARG A 93 13.29 -24.04 32.42
C ARG A 93 12.58 -23.91 31.08
N TRP A 94 13.29 -23.37 30.09
CA TRP A 94 12.89 -23.41 28.69
C TRP A 94 13.94 -24.18 27.87
N THR A 95 13.47 -25.11 27.04
CA THR A 95 14.32 -26.01 26.24
C THR A 95 13.95 -25.98 24.76
N GLU A 96 14.92 -26.34 23.92
CA GLU A 96 14.73 -26.59 22.49
C GLU A 96 15.13 -28.06 22.22
N GLY A 97 14.13 -28.94 22.12
CA GLY A 97 14.38 -30.38 22.12
C GLY A 97 15.03 -30.84 23.43
N MET A 98 16.23 -31.44 23.34
CA MET A 98 16.99 -31.91 24.51
C MET A 98 17.92 -30.85 25.13
N TRP A 99 17.98 -29.64 24.55
CA TRP A 99 18.94 -28.62 24.96
C TRP A 99 18.30 -27.57 25.86
N ASP A 100 18.89 -27.35 27.02
CA ASP A 100 18.50 -26.27 27.93
C ASP A 100 18.93 -24.93 27.32
N ARG A 101 17.94 -24.06 27.12
CA ARG A 101 18.17 -22.68 26.65
C ARG A 101 18.22 -21.69 27.81
N GLY A 102 17.67 -22.07 28.95
CA GLY A 102 17.90 -21.39 30.21
C GLY A 102 17.13 -22.01 31.35
N ILE A 103 17.57 -21.70 32.56
CA ILE A 103 17.03 -22.19 33.82
C ILE A 103 17.07 -21.04 34.82
N VAL A 104 16.00 -20.91 35.59
CA VAL A 104 15.91 -19.95 36.67
C VAL A 104 15.21 -20.57 37.87
N GLU A 105 15.73 -20.31 39.05
CA GLU A 105 15.08 -20.70 40.30
C GLU A 105 13.97 -19.69 40.61
N VAL A 106 12.79 -20.19 40.90
CA VAL A 106 11.60 -19.39 41.14
C VAL A 106 11.09 -19.63 42.55
N THR A 107 10.71 -18.56 43.23
CA THR A 107 10.18 -18.58 44.59
C THR A 107 8.81 -17.92 44.63
N PRO A 108 7.92 -18.29 45.57
CA PRO A 108 6.64 -17.62 45.73
C PRO A 108 6.80 -16.11 45.92
N CYS A 109 6.09 -15.32 45.12
CA CYS A 109 6.10 -13.87 45.23
C CYS A 109 5.50 -13.42 46.57
N ASN A 110 6.15 -12.44 47.19
CA ASN A 110 5.49 -11.66 48.24
C ASN A 110 4.38 -10.78 47.62
N ILE A 111 3.31 -10.54 48.38
CA ILE A 111 2.17 -9.73 47.95
C ILE A 111 2.58 -8.31 47.54
N GLU A 112 3.59 -7.73 48.19
CA GLU A 112 4.12 -6.42 47.85
C GLU A 112 4.79 -6.40 46.47
N GLU A 113 5.53 -7.46 46.11
CA GLU A 113 6.17 -7.55 44.80
C GLU A 113 5.13 -7.73 43.69
N PHE A 114 4.14 -8.59 43.94
CA PHE A 114 3.03 -8.78 43.01
C PHE A 114 2.23 -7.48 42.81
N SER A 115 1.94 -6.74 43.90
CA SER A 115 1.24 -5.45 43.81
C SER A 115 2.01 -4.44 42.95
N LYS A 116 3.34 -4.37 43.10
CA LYS A 116 4.19 -3.50 42.25
C LYS A 116 4.12 -3.87 40.77
N VAL A 117 4.03 -5.16 40.45
CA VAL A 117 3.88 -5.62 39.06
C VAL A 117 2.50 -5.24 38.53
N LEU A 118 1.44 -5.44 39.33
CA LEU A 118 0.08 -5.07 38.96
C LEU A 118 -0.07 -3.56 38.76
N GLU A 119 0.49 -2.73 39.64
CA GLU A 119 0.51 -1.27 39.49
C GLU A 119 1.17 -0.85 38.19
N LYS A 120 2.34 -1.42 37.86
CA LYS A 120 3.01 -1.14 36.58
C LYS A 120 2.14 -1.50 35.39
N PHE A 121 1.47 -2.65 35.43
CA PHE A 121 0.57 -3.09 34.37
C PHE A 121 -0.61 -2.12 34.20
N LEU A 122 -1.23 -1.69 35.30
CA LEU A 122 -2.35 -0.73 35.27
C LEU A 122 -1.93 0.63 34.69
N VAL A 123 -0.75 1.13 35.07
CA VAL A 123 -0.20 2.38 34.51
C VAL A 123 0.05 2.24 33.00
N GLN A 124 0.61 1.12 32.56
CA GLN A 124 0.83 0.84 31.14
C GLN A 124 -0.48 0.72 30.37
N TYR A 125 -1.47 0.02 30.92
CA TYR A 125 -2.80 -0.13 30.33
C TYR A 125 -3.46 1.23 30.13
N ARG A 126 -3.49 2.06 31.16
CA ARG A 126 -4.06 3.41 31.08
C ARG A 126 -3.35 4.28 30.04
N SER A 127 -2.02 4.26 30.01
CA SER A 127 -1.25 5.00 29.01
C SER A 127 -1.54 4.53 27.58
N MET A 128 -1.73 3.21 27.40
CA MET A 128 -2.11 2.64 26.11
C MET A 128 -3.54 3.02 25.72
N GLU A 129 -4.49 2.97 26.66
CA GLU A 129 -5.88 3.40 26.46
C GLU A 129 -5.96 4.88 26.06
N GLU A 130 -5.25 5.77 26.77
CA GLU A 130 -5.14 7.19 26.43
C GLU A 130 -4.58 7.40 25.01
N SER A 131 -3.57 6.61 24.63
CA SER A 131 -2.97 6.66 23.28
C SER A 131 -3.95 6.19 22.20
N VAL A 132 -4.69 5.11 22.46
CA VAL A 132 -5.73 4.59 21.56
C VAL A 132 -6.84 5.61 21.38
N ASN A 133 -7.35 6.19 22.46
CA ASN A 133 -8.39 7.22 22.42
C ASN A 133 -7.94 8.45 21.62
N LYS A 134 -6.69 8.87 21.80
CA LYS A 134 -6.11 9.97 21.01
C LYS A 134 -6.07 9.61 19.51
N LEU A 135 -5.55 8.43 19.16
CA LEU A 135 -5.51 7.97 17.77
C LEU A 135 -6.91 7.85 17.15
N GLU A 136 -7.89 7.39 17.90
CA GLU A 136 -9.28 7.33 17.46
C GLU A 136 -9.84 8.73 17.15
N SER A 137 -9.60 9.70 18.05
CA SER A 137 -10.02 11.09 17.84
C SER A 137 -9.35 11.72 16.60
N GLU A 138 -8.06 11.48 16.39
CA GLU A 138 -7.32 11.94 15.22
C GLU A 138 -7.85 11.28 13.94
N ASN A 139 -8.18 9.99 13.98
CA ASN A 139 -8.75 9.26 12.84
C ASN A 139 -10.13 9.81 12.45
N ILE A 140 -11.00 10.06 13.43
CA ILE A 140 -12.31 10.69 13.22
C ILE A 140 -12.14 12.08 12.59
N HIS A 141 -11.24 12.89 13.12
CA HIS A 141 -10.96 14.22 12.59
C HIS A 141 -10.43 14.16 11.14
N LEU A 142 -9.49 13.25 10.85
CA LEU A 142 -8.97 13.04 9.49
C LEU A 142 -10.07 12.62 8.51
N LYS A 143 -10.96 11.71 8.91
CA LYS A 143 -12.10 11.29 8.08
C LYS A 143 -13.01 12.46 7.76
N GLN A 144 -13.32 13.30 8.75
CA GLN A 144 -14.15 14.49 8.54
C GLN A 144 -13.48 15.51 7.59
N MET A 145 -12.17 15.73 7.74
CA MET A 145 -11.43 16.60 6.82
C MET A 145 -11.40 16.03 5.39
N TYR A 146 -11.19 14.73 5.26
CA TYR A 146 -11.20 14.04 3.97
C TYR A 146 -12.56 14.19 3.26
N MET A 147 -13.67 13.99 3.97
CA MET A 147 -15.01 14.18 3.42
C MET A 147 -15.22 15.62 2.92
N LYS A 148 -14.88 16.63 3.74
CA LYS A 148 -15.00 18.04 3.33
C LYS A 148 -14.15 18.37 2.09
N LEU A 149 -12.93 17.83 2.03
CA LEU A 149 -12.06 18.04 0.89
C LEU A 149 -12.63 17.38 -0.37
N ASN A 150 -13.16 16.17 -0.24
CA ASN A 150 -13.79 15.45 -1.33
C ASN A 150 -15.03 16.20 -1.87
N ASP A 151 -15.90 16.70 -0.98
CA ASP A 151 -17.07 17.50 -1.37
C ASP A 151 -16.67 18.80 -2.09
N SER A 152 -15.61 19.46 -1.61
CA SER A 152 -15.05 20.65 -2.26
C SER A 152 -14.46 20.31 -3.63
N LEU A 153 -13.79 19.17 -3.77
CA LEU A 153 -13.21 18.73 -5.04
C LEU A 153 -14.30 18.45 -6.07
N GLU A 154 -15.37 17.76 -5.67
CA GLU A 154 -16.53 17.48 -6.51
C GLU A 154 -17.21 18.78 -6.96
N SER A 155 -17.39 19.72 -6.04
CA SER A 155 -17.95 21.05 -6.34
C SER A 155 -17.10 21.83 -7.35
N ILE A 156 -15.77 21.72 -7.26
CA ILE A 156 -14.85 22.36 -8.22
C ILE A 156 -14.91 21.66 -9.57
N SER A 157 -14.97 20.32 -9.60
CA SER A 157 -15.06 19.54 -10.84
C SER A 157 -16.33 19.90 -11.63
N THR A 158 -17.48 19.85 -10.96
CA THR A 158 -18.77 20.20 -11.57
C THR A 158 -18.79 21.66 -12.06
N ARG A 159 -18.21 22.59 -11.28
CA ARG A 159 -18.10 24.00 -11.70
C ARG A 159 -17.22 24.17 -12.93
N LYS A 160 -16.10 23.43 -13.00
CA LYS A 160 -15.17 23.44 -14.14
C LYS A 160 -15.88 22.93 -15.39
N GLU A 161 -16.55 21.78 -15.31
CA GLU A 161 -17.30 21.18 -16.42
C GLU A 161 -18.37 22.14 -16.96
N GLU A 162 -19.11 22.80 -16.06
CA GLU A 162 -20.11 23.78 -16.45
C GLU A 162 -19.49 25.00 -17.17
N LEU A 163 -18.35 25.50 -16.68
CA LEU A 163 -17.64 26.61 -17.32
C LEU A 163 -17.10 26.22 -18.71
N GLU A 164 -16.57 25.00 -18.85
CA GLU A 164 -16.10 24.48 -20.13
C GLU A 164 -17.26 24.38 -21.13
N ARG A 165 -18.41 23.85 -20.70
CA ARG A 165 -19.63 23.77 -21.53
C ARG A 165 -20.08 25.14 -22.01
N ILE A 166 -20.18 26.12 -21.10
CA ILE A 166 -20.59 27.50 -21.44
C ILE A 166 -19.59 28.13 -22.43
N LEU A 167 -18.29 27.94 -22.20
CA LEU A 167 -17.24 28.52 -23.05
C LEU A 167 -17.29 27.94 -24.47
N LEU A 168 -17.42 26.62 -24.59
CA LEU A 168 -17.55 25.93 -25.86
C LEU A 168 -18.81 26.39 -26.62
N GLN A 169 -19.93 26.56 -25.92
CA GLN A 169 -21.16 27.07 -26.53
C GLN A 169 -20.97 28.49 -27.08
N LYS A 170 -20.34 29.39 -26.31
CA LYS A 170 -20.03 30.76 -26.77
C LYS A 170 -19.09 30.76 -27.98
N PHE A 171 -18.07 29.91 -27.96
CA PHE A 171 -17.12 29.78 -29.06
C PHE A 171 -17.80 29.29 -30.34
N LEU A 172 -18.70 28.30 -30.22
CA LEU A 172 -19.49 27.78 -31.34
C LEU A 172 -20.39 28.85 -31.95
N LEU A 173 -21.09 29.64 -31.11
CA LEU A 173 -21.90 30.76 -31.57
C LEU A 173 -21.07 31.80 -32.34
N LEU A 174 -19.88 32.13 -31.83
CA LEU A 174 -18.96 33.06 -32.49
C LEU A 174 -18.52 32.53 -33.86
N ILE A 175 -18.12 31.25 -33.93
CA ILE A 175 -17.75 30.60 -35.19
C ILE A 175 -18.89 30.66 -36.18
N ASN A 176 -20.12 30.31 -35.76
CA ASN A 176 -21.28 30.30 -36.64
C ASN A 176 -21.62 31.71 -37.15
N SER A 177 -21.51 32.73 -36.29
CA SER A 177 -21.67 34.13 -36.69
C SER A 177 -20.62 34.55 -37.72
N LYS A 178 -19.34 34.22 -37.51
CA LYS A 178 -18.26 34.52 -38.45
C LYS A 178 -18.43 33.77 -39.77
N LYS A 179 -18.80 32.48 -39.74
CA LYS A 179 -19.12 31.68 -40.94
C LYS A 179 -20.29 32.27 -41.73
N LYS A 180 -21.34 32.72 -41.04
CA LYS A 180 -22.47 33.42 -41.69
C LYS A 180 -22.00 34.70 -42.37
N ARG A 181 -21.18 35.51 -41.70
CA ARG A 181 -20.65 36.75 -42.26
C ARG A 181 -19.76 36.52 -43.48
N ILE A 182 -18.92 35.48 -43.46
CA ILE A 182 -18.09 35.10 -44.60
C ILE A 182 -18.98 34.75 -45.80
N ARG A 183 -20.01 33.92 -45.61
CA ARG A 183 -20.97 33.58 -46.68
C ARG A 183 -21.67 34.80 -47.26
N GLU A 184 -22.14 35.72 -46.40
CA GLU A 184 -22.76 36.98 -46.85
C GLU A 184 -21.80 37.81 -47.71
N LEU A 185 -20.52 37.90 -47.32
CA LEU A 185 -19.49 38.63 -48.06
C LEU A 185 -19.15 37.95 -49.40
N GLU A 186 -19.04 36.62 -49.42
CA GLU A 186 -18.81 35.84 -50.63
C GLU A 186 -19.98 35.98 -51.63
N GLU A 187 -21.22 35.94 -51.16
CA GLU A 187 -22.40 36.17 -51.99
C GLU A 187 -22.44 37.61 -52.53
N ALA A 188 -22.13 38.60 -51.70
CA ALA A 188 -22.06 40.00 -52.13
C ALA A 188 -20.95 40.22 -53.17
N ALA A 189 -19.81 39.56 -53.02
CA ALA A 189 -18.72 39.60 -54.00
C ALA A 189 -19.12 38.95 -55.33
N LYS A 190 -19.84 37.81 -55.30
CA LYS A 190 -20.37 37.15 -56.50
C LYS A 190 -21.46 37.97 -57.22
N LYS A 191 -22.25 38.76 -56.48
CA LYS A 191 -23.34 39.60 -57.02
C LYS A 191 -22.84 40.95 -57.56
N ARG A 192 -21.59 41.35 -57.30
CA ARG A 192 -21.01 42.46 -58.04
C ARG A 192 -20.87 42.02 -59.50
N PRO A 193 -21.31 42.83 -60.46
CA PRO A 193 -21.01 42.54 -61.86
C PRO A 193 -19.49 42.39 -61.95
N ARG A 194 -19.02 41.36 -62.68
CA ARG A 194 -17.67 41.44 -63.22
C ARG A 194 -17.67 42.73 -64.03
N GLU A 195 -16.99 43.75 -63.54
CA GLU A 195 -16.40 44.72 -64.44
C GLU A 195 -15.37 43.91 -65.22
N ASP A 196 -15.84 43.24 -66.27
CA ASP A 196 -15.04 42.74 -67.38
C ASP A 196 -14.45 43.98 -68.03
N ASN A 197 -13.41 44.53 -67.39
CA ASN A 197 -12.42 45.49 -67.86
C ASN A 197 -11.28 45.54 -66.83
N SER A 198 -10.80 44.37 -66.37
CA SER A 198 -9.47 44.30 -65.77
C SER A 198 -8.45 44.36 -66.90
N ILE A 199 -7.85 45.53 -67.06
CA ILE A 199 -6.74 45.81 -67.99
C ILE A 199 -5.44 45.07 -67.58
N TYR A 200 -5.45 44.28 -66.49
CA TYR A 200 -4.28 43.56 -65.99
C TYR A 200 -4.21 42.07 -66.36
N ASP A 201 -5.20 41.53 -67.09
CA ASP A 201 -5.16 40.13 -67.53
C ASP A 201 -4.49 39.98 -68.91
N THR A 202 -3.42 40.75 -69.15
CA THR A 202 -2.56 40.56 -70.31
C THR A 202 -1.50 39.51 -69.96
N SER A 203 -1.79 38.26 -70.32
CA SER A 203 -0.79 37.21 -70.48
C SER A 203 0.33 37.75 -71.37
N THR A 204 1.50 37.92 -70.79
CA THR A 204 2.71 38.34 -71.49
C THR A 204 3.67 37.15 -71.52
N ASP A 205 3.76 36.51 -72.69
CA ASP A 205 4.99 36.05 -73.34
C ASP A 205 5.84 35.00 -72.57
N ASP A 206 5.73 33.71 -72.89
CA ASP A 206 6.47 32.96 -73.93
C ASP A 206 7.79 32.35 -73.42
N GLY A 207 7.99 31.04 -73.65
CA GLY A 207 9.33 30.43 -73.52
C GLY A 207 9.39 28.94 -73.22
N GLU A 208 9.16 28.13 -74.26
CA GLU A 208 9.81 26.85 -74.60
C GLU A 208 9.75 25.62 -73.66
N SER A 209 9.30 24.52 -74.27
CA SER A 209 9.51 23.16 -73.81
C SER A 209 10.97 22.73 -73.97
N SER A 210 11.54 22.04 -72.99
CA SER A 210 12.40 20.89 -73.26
C SER A 210 12.58 20.04 -72.01
N ASP A 211 12.30 18.74 -72.18
CA ASP A 211 12.66 17.67 -71.27
C ASP A 211 14.19 17.53 -71.07
N VAL A 212 14.53 16.73 -70.05
CA VAL A 212 15.72 15.86 -69.91
C VAL A 212 16.95 16.39 -69.12
N SER A 213 16.96 16.00 -67.83
CA SER A 213 17.99 15.26 -67.08
C SER A 213 19.43 15.76 -66.81
N GLU A 214 19.92 15.27 -65.66
CA GLU A 214 21.30 14.90 -65.27
C GLU A 214 22.12 15.83 -64.34
N ASN A 215 22.20 15.39 -63.07
CA ASN A 215 23.40 15.15 -62.25
C ASN A 215 24.62 16.10 -62.33
N ALA A 216 24.97 16.72 -61.19
CA ALA A 216 26.28 16.61 -60.48
C ALA A 216 26.36 17.68 -59.36
N ILE A 217 26.32 17.30 -58.08
CA ILE A 217 27.49 17.07 -57.19
C ILE A 217 28.38 18.30 -56.93
N ASN A 218 28.26 18.89 -55.72
CA ASN A 218 29.32 19.18 -54.70
C ASN A 218 29.02 20.45 -53.89
N LYS A 219 28.70 20.32 -52.60
CA LYS A 219 29.60 20.49 -51.43
C LYS A 219 30.11 21.92 -51.18
N ASN A 220 29.58 22.59 -50.15
CA ASN A 220 30.23 22.71 -48.82
C ASN A 220 29.52 23.70 -47.86
N LYS A 221 29.22 23.17 -46.65
CA LYS A 221 29.38 23.72 -45.29
C LYS A 221 29.08 25.20 -44.99
N SER A 222 28.11 25.43 -44.08
CA SER A 222 28.29 26.13 -42.79
C SER A 222 26.95 26.05 -42.02
N ALA A 223 26.81 25.13 -41.06
CA ALA A 223 26.86 25.36 -39.61
C ALA A 223 25.68 26.20 -39.04
N ASN A 224 24.74 25.49 -38.38
CA ASN A 224 24.01 25.80 -37.13
C ASN A 224 23.36 27.19 -36.96
N ASN A 225 22.12 27.36 -36.49
CA ASN A 225 21.17 26.53 -35.75
C ASN A 225 19.82 27.26 -35.79
N TYR A 226 18.69 26.56 -35.95
CA TYR A 226 17.49 26.73 -35.14
C TYR A 226 16.59 25.52 -35.39
N ILE A 227 16.63 24.56 -34.47
CA ILE A 227 15.68 23.45 -34.42
C ILE A 227 14.36 24.04 -33.92
N VAL A 228 13.43 24.22 -34.85
CA VAL A 228 12.00 24.12 -34.57
C VAL A 228 11.70 22.64 -34.68
N ASP A 229 11.23 22.02 -33.61
CA ASP A 229 10.32 20.90 -33.81
C ASP A 229 9.28 20.76 -32.71
N SER A 230 8.04 20.96 -33.15
CA SER A 230 6.84 20.29 -32.71
C SER A 230 7.08 18.86 -32.23
N THR A 231 6.53 18.49 -31.07
CA THR A 231 5.92 17.16 -30.89
C THR A 231 5.11 17.08 -29.58
N SER A 232 3.80 16.97 -29.77
CA SER A 232 2.94 15.93 -29.21
C SER A 232 3.11 15.52 -27.74
N THR A 233 2.11 15.89 -26.96
CA THR A 233 1.62 15.21 -25.76
C THR A 233 1.52 13.69 -25.96
N SER A 234 2.19 12.89 -25.11
CA SER A 234 1.72 11.57 -24.64
C SER A 234 2.78 10.84 -23.80
N LYS A 235 2.86 11.11 -22.49
CA LYS A 235 3.47 10.18 -21.51
C LYS A 235 2.80 10.30 -20.13
N ILE A 236 1.54 9.87 -20.01
CA ILE A 236 1.00 9.37 -18.74
C ILE A 236 1.20 7.85 -18.79
N ARG A 237 2.18 7.36 -18.01
CA ARG A 237 2.46 5.93 -17.88
C ARG A 237 1.35 5.26 -17.08
N LYS A 238 0.67 4.30 -17.71
CA LYS A 238 -0.05 3.20 -17.06
C LYS A 238 0.92 2.46 -16.14
N LEU A 239 0.56 2.31 -14.87
CA LEU A 239 1.22 1.41 -13.92
C LEU A 239 0.14 0.47 -13.35
N GLU A 240 -0.42 -0.35 -14.23
CA GLU A 240 -1.18 -1.53 -13.88
C GLU A 240 -0.44 -2.73 -14.47
N ASN A 241 0.02 -3.60 -13.57
CA ASN A 241 0.51 -4.98 -13.74
C ASN A 241 1.84 -5.22 -13.02
N LEU A 242 1.77 -5.42 -11.71
CA LEU A 242 2.69 -6.33 -11.02
C LEU A 242 2.02 -6.95 -9.80
N CYS A 243 1.04 -7.82 -10.03
CA CYS A 243 0.62 -8.78 -9.01
C CYS A 243 0.17 -10.07 -9.70
N THR A 244 1.13 -10.92 -10.09
CA THR A 244 0.92 -12.37 -10.15
C THR A 244 2.26 -13.10 -10.04
N LYS A 245 2.24 -14.15 -9.20
CA LYS A 245 3.21 -15.25 -9.03
C LYS A 245 4.42 -15.01 -8.10
N THR A 246 4.28 -15.48 -6.86
CA THR A 246 5.05 -16.65 -6.40
C THR A 246 4.16 -17.49 -5.47
N ASN A 247 3.75 -18.65 -5.97
CA ASN A 247 3.29 -19.77 -5.17
C ASN A 247 4.49 -20.72 -5.15
N GLU A 248 4.96 -21.13 -3.97
CA GLU A 248 5.43 -22.50 -3.76
C GLU A 248 5.63 -22.80 -2.26
N ASN A 249 5.06 -23.96 -1.87
CA ASN A 249 5.24 -24.72 -0.64
C ASN A 249 4.35 -24.42 0.58
N ALA A 250 3.11 -24.90 0.52
CA ALA A 250 2.55 -25.67 1.63
C ALA A 250 1.84 -26.93 1.09
N LYS A 251 2.42 -28.09 1.40
CA LYS A 251 1.86 -29.41 1.12
C LYS A 251 0.70 -29.74 2.08
N GLU A 252 -0.38 -30.21 1.47
CA GLU A 252 -1.28 -31.29 1.89
C GLU A 252 -1.62 -31.47 3.38
N LYS A 253 -2.91 -31.28 3.71
CA LYS A 253 -3.68 -32.30 4.44
C LYS A 253 -5.10 -32.42 3.87
N LYS A 254 -5.44 -33.63 3.42
CA LYS A 254 -6.77 -34.08 2.98
C LYS A 254 -7.76 -34.11 4.15
N SER A 255 -8.97 -33.60 3.94
CA SER A 255 -10.19 -34.17 4.55
C SER A 255 -11.44 -33.85 3.73
N ARG A 256 -11.88 -34.90 3.03
CA ARG A 256 -13.23 -35.35 2.64
C ARG A 256 -14.47 -34.43 2.85
N SER A 257 -15.25 -34.40 1.77
CA SER A 257 -16.65 -34.00 1.50
C SER A 257 -17.71 -34.27 2.59
N LYS A 258 -18.93 -33.71 2.60
CA LYS A 258 -19.93 -33.35 1.55
C LYS A 258 -20.96 -32.35 2.11
N GLU A 259 -21.59 -31.56 1.22
CA GLU A 259 -23.05 -31.26 1.07
C GLU A 259 -23.19 -29.95 0.27
N GLY A 260 -23.70 -29.98 -0.97
CA GLY A 260 -25.12 -29.76 -1.28
C GLY A 260 -25.37 -28.25 -1.39
N THR A 261 -25.54 -27.62 -2.55
CA THR A 261 -26.73 -27.74 -3.40
C THR A 261 -26.52 -26.96 -4.71
N SER A 262 -27.08 -27.50 -5.78
CA SER A 262 -27.18 -26.99 -7.16
C SER A 262 -27.77 -25.59 -7.31
N VAL A 263 -27.33 -24.79 -8.30
CA VAL A 263 -28.19 -24.13 -9.31
C VAL A 263 -27.39 -23.96 -10.62
N THR A 264 -28.13 -24.10 -11.72
CA THR A 264 -27.82 -24.30 -13.14
C THR A 264 -27.27 -23.11 -13.94
N ASN A 265 -26.53 -23.48 -15.00
CA ASN A 265 -26.12 -22.70 -16.18
C ASN A 265 -27.23 -21.87 -16.85
N ILE A 266 -26.92 -20.65 -17.31
CA ILE A 266 -27.50 -19.95 -18.49
C ILE A 266 -26.43 -18.94 -18.99
N SER A 267 -25.56 -19.32 -19.92
CA SER A 267 -25.57 -19.06 -21.38
C SER A 267 -25.03 -17.68 -21.81
N ASN A 268 -23.95 -17.73 -22.58
CA ASN A 268 -23.55 -16.71 -23.56
C ASN A 268 -24.74 -16.33 -24.44
N LEU A 269 -24.94 -15.03 -24.67
CA LEU A 269 -25.66 -14.54 -25.83
C LEU A 269 -24.90 -13.32 -26.39
N ASP A 270 -24.19 -13.60 -27.48
CA ASP A 270 -23.84 -12.65 -28.53
C ASP A 270 -25.12 -12.43 -29.36
N ILE A 271 -25.35 -11.23 -29.91
CA ILE A 271 -26.18 -10.90 -31.10
C ILE A 271 -26.35 -9.37 -31.22
N THR A 272 -25.54 -8.83 -32.13
CA THR A 272 -25.82 -7.93 -33.27
C THR A 272 -26.65 -6.65 -33.11
N GLU A 273 -26.03 -5.60 -33.68
CA GLU A 273 -26.60 -4.37 -34.22
C GLU A 273 -27.87 -4.61 -35.05
N GLU A 274 -28.95 -3.91 -34.70
CA GLU A 274 -30.07 -3.61 -35.58
C GLU A 274 -30.18 -2.08 -35.70
N GLU A 275 -29.98 -1.59 -36.92
CA GLU A 275 -30.33 -0.24 -37.37
C GLU A 275 -31.86 -0.09 -37.51
N SER A 276 -32.41 1.04 -37.08
CA SER A 276 -33.71 1.63 -37.48
C SER A 276 -33.92 2.91 -36.65
N GLU A 277 -33.61 4.10 -37.19
CA GLU A 277 -34.51 5.06 -37.88
C GLU A 277 -35.54 5.77 -36.97
N GLU A 278 -35.39 7.11 -36.89
CA GLU A 278 -36.42 8.14 -37.11
C GLU A 278 -36.34 9.37 -36.16
N ASP A 279 -36.20 10.53 -36.81
CA ASP A 279 -36.72 11.86 -36.52
C ASP A 279 -36.73 12.41 -35.08
N LEU A 280 -35.88 13.41 -34.85
CA LEU A 280 -36.16 14.42 -33.83
C LEU A 280 -35.63 15.81 -34.24
N PHE A 281 -36.27 16.40 -35.26
CA PHE A 281 -36.45 17.85 -35.30
C PHE A 281 -37.90 18.17 -34.92
N THR A 282 -38.07 18.77 -33.76
CA THR A 282 -39.17 19.70 -33.48
C THR A 282 -38.65 20.81 -32.58
#